data_AF-A0A952WF15-F1
#
_entry.id   AF-A0A952WF15-F1
#
_cell.length_a   1.000
_cell.length_b   1.000
_cell.length_c   1.000
_cell.angle_alpha   90.00
_cell.angle_beta   90.00
_cell.angle_gamma   90.00
#
_symmetry.space_group_name_H-M   'P 1'
#
loop_
_entity.id
_entity.type
_entity.pdbx_description
1 polymer ?
#
loop_
_entity_poly.entity_id
_entity_poly.type
_entity_poly.pdbx_seq_one_letter_code
_entity_poly.pdbx_strand_id
1 'polypeptide(L)'
;MLWRSARNDENPRGRLFRLIHERWLNRALHSQIPYPRIPIRRVDEGGFDDVRLRPEARARADRWWAIAFERVDTGQLGPLEEDNR
;
A
#
# COMPACT_ATOMS: atom_id res chain seq x y z
N MET A 1 -5.80 35.18 6.33
CA MET A 1 -4.83 34.50 5.45
C MET A 1 -5.57 33.40 4.71
N LEU A 2 -5.82 33.58 3.41
CA LEU A 2 -6.55 32.63 2.58
C LEU A 2 -5.58 31.55 2.10
N TRP A 3 -5.65 30.36 2.70
CA TRP A 3 -5.13 29.13 2.09
C TRP A 3 -6.01 28.82 0.87
N ARG A 4 -5.78 29.54 -0.23
CA ARG A 4 -6.22 29.12 -1.55
C ARG A 4 -5.37 27.91 -1.90
N SER A 5 -5.76 26.75 -1.37
CA SER A 5 -5.20 25.47 -1.78
C SER A 5 -5.33 25.39 -3.29
N ALA A 6 -4.18 25.28 -3.94
CA ALA A 6 -4.07 25.31 -5.37
C ALA A 6 -5.05 24.31 -5.99
N ARG A 7 -5.99 24.86 -6.76
CA ARG A 7 -6.53 24.34 -8.02
C ARG A 7 -6.24 22.86 -8.24
N ASN A 8 -7.28 22.02 -8.12
CA ASN A 8 -7.89 21.20 -9.18
C ASN A 8 -7.08 20.76 -10.42
N ASP A 9 -5.75 20.71 -10.39
CA ASP A 9 -4.97 19.86 -11.28
C ASP A 9 -4.94 18.47 -10.66
N GLU A 10 -6.11 17.80 -10.67
CA GLU A 10 -6.18 16.37 -10.38
C GLU A 10 -5.45 15.64 -11.51
N ASN A 11 -4.13 15.48 -11.33
CA ASN A 11 -3.30 14.60 -12.11
C ASN A 11 -4.07 13.27 -12.28
N PRO A 12 -4.34 12.82 -13.52
CA PRO A 12 -5.12 11.62 -13.76
C PRO A 12 -4.52 10.38 -13.07
N ARG A 13 -3.18 10.36 -12.86
CA ARG A 13 -2.50 9.33 -12.06
C ARG A 13 -2.83 9.43 -10.57
N GLY A 14 -2.96 10.63 -10.03
CA GLY A 14 -3.36 10.87 -8.63
C GLY A 14 -4.79 10.42 -8.36
N ARG A 15 -5.73 10.70 -9.28
CA ARG A 15 -7.10 10.18 -9.21
C ARG A 15 -7.15 8.65 -9.27
N LEU A 16 -6.42 8.04 -10.20
CA LEU A 16 -6.35 6.59 -10.35
C LEU A 16 -5.77 5.93 -9.09
N PHE A 17 -4.69 6.49 -8.55
CA PHE A 17 -4.10 6.02 -7.29
C PHE A 17 -5.11 6.07 -6.14
N ARG A 18 -5.84 7.19 -5.98
CA ARG A 18 -6.89 7.31 -4.96
C ARG A 18 -7.95 6.22 -5.10
N LEU A 19 -8.47 6.00 -6.31
CA LEU A 19 -9.51 4.98 -6.54
C LEU A 19 -9.03 3.57 -6.19
N ILE A 20 -7.80 3.21 -6.58
CA ILE A 20 -7.21 1.91 -6.24
C ILE A 20 -7.04 1.77 -4.72
N HIS A 21 -6.58 2.85 -4.07
CA HIS A 21 -6.35 2.87 -2.63
C HIS A 21 -7.66 2.77 -1.84
N GLU A 22 -8.69 3.51 -2.24
CA GLU A 22 -10.04 3.44 -1.67
C GLU A 22 -10.64 2.04 -1.82
N ARG A 23 -10.47 1.41 -3.00
CA ARG A 23 -10.94 0.04 -3.25
C ARG A 23 -10.24 -0.97 -2.34
N TRP A 24 -8.93 -0.85 -2.19
CA TRP A 24 -8.14 -1.70 -1.31
C TRP A 24 -8.54 -1.52 0.17
N LEU A 25 -8.67 -0.27 0.64
CA LEU A 25 -9.11 0.04 2.01
C LEU A 25 -10.50 -0.51 2.30
N ASN A 26 -11.44 -0.32 1.37
CA ASN A 26 -12.79 -0.86 1.51
C ASN A 26 -12.76 -2.38 1.63
N ARG A 27 -12.04 -3.08 0.75
CA ARG A 27 -11.87 -4.54 0.87
C ARG A 27 -11.24 -4.91 2.21
N ALA A 28 -10.22 -4.16 2.65
CA ALA A 28 -9.52 -4.44 3.89
C ALA A 28 -10.44 -4.35 5.11
N LEU A 29 -11.18 -3.26 5.23
CA LEU A 29 -12.13 -3.02 6.32
C LEU A 29 -13.26 -4.06 6.37
N HIS A 30 -13.65 -4.63 5.22
CA HIS A 30 -14.73 -5.62 5.15
C HIS A 30 -14.26 -7.06 5.26
N SER A 31 -12.96 -7.34 5.05
CA SER A 31 -12.46 -8.71 5.22
C SER A 31 -12.23 -9.02 6.69
N GLN A 32 -12.68 -10.20 7.13
CA GLN A 32 -12.49 -10.70 8.50
C GLN A 32 -11.06 -11.19 8.79
N ILE A 33 -10.09 -10.83 7.92
CA ILE A 33 -8.71 -11.25 8.04
C ILE A 33 -8.00 -10.30 9.02
N PRO A 34 -7.19 -10.80 9.96
CA PRO A 34 -6.36 -9.95 10.81
C PRO A 34 -5.38 -9.13 9.95
N TYR A 35 -5.62 -7.82 9.85
CA TYR A 35 -4.69 -6.92 9.16
C TYR A 35 -3.44 -6.65 10.00
N PRO A 36 -2.26 -6.52 9.37
CA PRO A 36 -1.10 -5.97 10.05
C PRO A 36 -1.44 -4.55 10.51
N ARG A 37 -1.32 -4.31 11.82
CA ARG A 37 -1.43 -2.96 12.36
C ARG A 37 -0.22 -2.15 11.94
N ILE A 38 -0.43 -0.88 11.60
CA ILE A 38 0.68 0.06 11.37
C ILE A 38 1.45 0.15 12.68
N PRO A 39 2.76 -0.15 12.68
CA PRO A 39 3.57 -0.01 13.88
C PRO A 39 3.55 1.43 14.40
N ILE A 40 3.34 1.56 15.70
CA ILE A 40 3.42 2.87 16.39
C ILE A 40 4.87 3.20 16.73
N ARG A 41 5.73 2.19 16.85
CA ARG A 41 7.17 2.36 17.09
C ARG A 41 7.90 2.66 15.80
N ARG A 42 9.01 3.38 15.91
CA ARG A 42 9.86 3.66 14.76
C ARG A 42 10.52 2.39 14.23
N VAL A 43 10.98 2.43 12.98
CA VAL A 43 11.65 1.30 12.32
C VAL A 43 12.94 0.90 13.04
N ASP A 44 13.72 1.89 13.49
CA ASP A 44 14.96 1.71 14.24
C ASP A 44 14.75 1.19 15.67
N GLU A 45 13.52 1.29 16.18
CA GLU A 45 13.10 0.76 17.48
C GLU A 45 12.36 -0.59 17.37
N GLY A 46 12.43 -1.25 16.20
CA GLY A 46 11.85 -2.58 16.00
C GLY A 46 10.35 -2.58 15.69
N GLY A 47 9.77 -1.47 15.21
CA GLY A 47 8.34 -1.40 14.88
C GLY A 47 7.86 -2.49 13.90
N PHE A 48 8.74 -2.99 13.04
CA PHE A 48 8.41 -4.04 12.07
C PHE A 48 8.88 -5.44 12.47
N ASP A 49 9.36 -5.65 13.70
CA ASP A 49 9.97 -6.92 14.11
C ASP A 49 8.96 -8.07 14.04
N ASP A 50 7.72 -7.85 14.50
CA ASP A 50 6.63 -8.85 14.41
C ASP A 50 6.35 -9.30 12.97
N VAL A 51 6.51 -8.40 12.00
CA VAL A 51 6.35 -8.72 10.59
C VAL A 51 7.60 -9.44 10.08
N ARG A 52 8.80 -8.96 10.43
CA ARG A 52 10.09 -9.53 10.02
C ARG A 52 10.35 -10.93 10.54
N LEU A 53 9.83 -11.27 11.72
CA LEU A 53 10.00 -12.58 12.35
C LEU A 53 9.18 -13.69 11.67
N ARG A 54 8.26 -13.35 10.76
CA ARG A 54 7.51 -14.38 10.03
C ARG A 54 8.44 -15.09 9.04
N PRO A 55 8.41 -16.43 8.93
CA PRO A 55 9.32 -17.19 8.07
C PRO A 55 9.36 -16.70 6.62
N GLU A 56 8.21 -16.28 6.09
CA GLU A 56 8.04 -15.82 4.72
C GLU A 56 8.07 -14.30 4.56
N ALA A 57 8.35 -13.53 5.61
CA ALA A 57 8.28 -12.06 5.61
C ALA A 57 9.15 -11.44 4.53
N ARG A 58 10.40 -11.91 4.45
CA ARG A 58 11.38 -11.38 3.50
C ARG A 58 10.97 -11.70 2.06
N ALA A 59 10.60 -12.95 1.79
CA ALA A 59 10.15 -13.37 0.47
C ALA A 59 8.89 -12.61 0.02
N ARG A 60 7.94 -12.35 0.93
CA ARG A 60 6.77 -11.51 0.63
C ARG A 60 7.15 -10.07 0.33
N ALA A 61 8.06 -9.48 1.12
CA ALA A 61 8.52 -8.11 0.89
C ALA A 61 9.24 -7.97 -0.45
N ASP A 62 10.13 -8.90 -0.78
CA ASP A 62 10.87 -8.89 -2.05
C ASP A 62 9.91 -9.04 -3.24
N ARG A 63 8.92 -9.95 -3.14
CA ARG A 63 7.86 -10.10 -4.16
C ARG A 63 7.03 -8.83 -4.31
N TRP A 64 6.64 -8.22 -3.19
CA TRP A 64 5.87 -6.98 -3.21
C TRP A 64 6.62 -5.85 -3.91
N TRP A 65 7.93 -5.69 -3.61
CA TRP A 65 8.76 -4.68 -4.26
C TRP A 65 8.95 -4.95 -5.75
N ALA A 66 9.18 -6.21 -6.15
CA ALA A 66 9.29 -6.57 -7.56
C ALA A 66 8.02 -6.18 -8.35
N ILE A 67 6.85 -6.53 -7.82
CA ILE A 67 5.55 -6.18 -8.42
C ILE A 67 5.34 -4.66 -8.42
N ALA A 68 5.70 -3.97 -7.33
CA ALA A 68 5.54 -2.53 -7.23
C ALA A 68 6.37 -1.78 -8.29
N PHE A 69 7.64 -2.17 -8.49
CA PHE A 69 8.50 -1.57 -9.50
C PHE A 69 8.05 -1.90 -10.92
N GLU A 70 7.71 -3.16 -11.20
CA GLU A 70 7.16 -3.58 -12.49
C GLU A 70 5.94 -2.75 -12.91
N ARG A 71 5.05 -2.44 -11.96
CA ARG A 71 3.85 -1.62 -12.20
C ARG A 71 4.14 -0.16 -12.46
N VAL A 72 5.15 0.40 -11.79
CA VAL A 72 5.60 1.78 -12.04
C VAL A 72 6.19 1.89 -13.45
N ASP A 73 7.00 0.92 -13.85
CA ASP A 73 7.69 0.91 -15.13
C ASP A 73 6.72 0.69 -16.31
N THR A 74 5.73 -0.18 -16.15
CA THR A 74 4.71 -0.48 -17.17
C THR A 74 3.58 0.56 -17.22
N GLY A 75 3.49 1.46 -16.24
CA GLY A 75 2.37 2.39 -16.10
C GLY A 75 1.05 1.71 -15.74
N GLN A 76 1.04 0.40 -15.45
CA GLN A 76 -0.12 -0.34 -14.98
C GLN A 76 -0.29 -0.15 -13.47
N LEU A 77 -0.97 0.93 -13.09
CA LEU A 77 -1.69 1.01 -11.82
C LEU A 77 -2.95 0.11 -11.93
N GLY A 78 -2.74 -1.20 -11.98
CA GLY A 78 -3.81 -2.21 -11.97
C GLY A 78 -4.22 -2.60 -10.54
N PRO A 79 -5.42 -3.16 -10.35
CA PRO A 79 -5.97 -3.44 -9.03
C PRO A 79 -5.07 -4.37 -8.17
N LEU A 80 -5.01 -4.08 -6.88
CA LEU A 80 -4.31 -4.87 -5.86
C LEU A 80 -5.12 -6.15 -5.52
N GLU A 81 -4.93 -7.21 -6.30
CA GLU A 81 -5.58 -8.53 -6.11
C GLU A 81 -4.88 -9.51 -7.07
N GLU A 82 -4.50 -10.74 -6.76
CA GLU A 82 -4.73 -11.68 -5.66
C GLU A 82 -3.49 -12.57 -5.56
N ASP A 83 -2.80 -12.66 -4.42
CA ASP A 83 -2.00 -13.85 -4.11
C ASP A 83 -1.79 -13.91 -2.60
N ASN A 84 -2.80 -14.44 -1.92
CA ASN A 84 -2.74 -14.77 -0.50
C ASN A 84 -3.34 -16.18 -0.33
N ARG A 85 -2.76 -17.12 -1.08
CA ARG A 85 -2.80 -18.55 -0.77
C ARG A 85 -1.43 -19.00 -0.30
#